data_AF-A0A7V0V7I3-F1
#
_entry.id   AF-A0A7V0V7I3-F1
#
_cell.length_a   1.000
_cell.length_b   1.000
_cell.length_c   1.000
_cell.angle_alpha   90.00
_cell.angle_beta   90.00
_cell.angle_gamma   90.00
#
_symmetry.space_group_name_H-M   'P 1'
#
loop_
_entity.id
_entity.type
_entity.pdbx_description
1 polymer ?
#
loop_
_entity_poly.entity_id
_entity_poly.type
_entity_poly.pdbx_seq_one_letter_code
_entity_poly.pdbx_strand_id
1 'polypeptide(L)'
;MQNKAASLLHKTASLQNLQSTFNYIISHDPRARKLKHNSYIMRCVAHADKHASLAVTLKHNKILLYCFANCSVNKILKALSLSASDLFEKQDYSEEIERKRLKAEIRRLDAEINTKAKEVYNKLACLHRRFLALAQNEKQQDNAFFAIAARKIDIAHLEYLLDCLMSRSTEDKQYALNSKYTKELMQLCK
;
A
#
# COMPACT_ATOMS: atom_id res chain seq x y z
N MET A 1 -0.39 4.40 14.88
CA MET A 1 0.83 3.79 15.45
C MET A 1 0.63 2.35 15.94
N GLN A 2 -0.59 1.88 16.21
CA GLN A 2 -0.85 0.53 16.74
C GLN A 2 -0.62 -0.62 15.74
N ASN A 3 -0.80 -0.41 14.43
CA ASN A 3 -0.64 -1.48 13.41
C ASN A 3 0.81 -1.84 13.03
N LYS A 4 1.79 -0.96 13.30
CA LYS A 4 3.18 -1.22 12.91
C LYS A 4 3.86 -2.21 13.87
N ALA A 5 3.48 -2.19 15.14
CA ALA A 5 3.97 -3.12 16.15
C ALA A 5 3.41 -4.54 15.90
N ALA A 6 2.12 -4.66 15.56
CA ALA A 6 1.49 -5.95 15.26
C ALA A 6 2.10 -6.62 14.01
N SER A 7 2.32 -5.89 12.91
CA SER A 7 2.94 -6.49 11.72
C SER A 7 4.42 -6.82 11.93
N LEU A 8 5.14 -6.06 12.76
CA LEU A 8 6.51 -6.42 13.18
C LEU A 8 6.52 -7.71 14.01
N LEU A 9 5.56 -7.90 14.93
CA LEU A 9 5.44 -9.11 15.74
C LEU A 9 5.10 -10.35 14.90
N HIS A 10 4.13 -10.24 13.98
CA HIS A 10 3.79 -11.33 13.05
C HIS A 10 4.97 -11.69 12.13
N LYS A 11 5.68 -10.68 11.61
CA LYS A 11 6.88 -10.88 10.79
C LYS A 11 8.01 -11.54 11.58
N THR A 12 8.20 -11.18 12.85
CA THR A 12 9.17 -11.87 13.71
C THR A 12 8.80 -13.33 13.97
N ALA A 13 7.51 -13.65 14.16
CA ALA A 13 7.05 -15.02 14.38
C ALA A 13 7.17 -15.89 13.11
N SER A 14 6.86 -15.34 11.93
CA SER A 14 7.00 -16.04 10.64
C SER A 14 8.47 -16.30 10.27
N LEU A 15 9.35 -15.31 10.51
CA LEU A 15 10.80 -15.48 10.36
C LEU A 15 11.39 -16.49 11.36
N GLN A 16 10.88 -16.52 12.60
CA GLN A 16 11.25 -17.53 13.59
C GLN A 16 10.82 -18.95 13.17
N ASN A 17 9.70 -19.08 12.46
CA ASN A 17 9.24 -20.35 11.92
C ASN A 17 10.16 -20.85 10.80
N LEU A 18 10.49 -20.01 9.81
CA LEU A 18 11.43 -20.36 8.73
C LEU A 18 12.83 -20.70 9.26
N GLN A 19 13.34 -19.94 10.23
CA GLN A 19 14.64 -20.21 10.83
C GLN A 19 14.65 -21.55 11.57
N SER A 20 13.55 -21.89 12.26
CA SER A 20 13.37 -23.19 12.92
C SER A 20 13.34 -24.34 11.91
N THR A 21 12.58 -24.20 10.81
CA THR A 21 12.55 -25.19 9.73
C THR A 21 13.92 -25.37 9.09
N PHE A 22 14.64 -24.28 8.83
CA PHE A 22 16.00 -24.35 8.29
C PHE A 22 16.96 -25.12 9.22
N ASN A 23 16.91 -24.84 10.52
CA ASN A 23 17.73 -25.55 11.50
C ASN A 23 17.34 -27.04 11.61
N TYR A 24 16.04 -27.34 11.55
CA TYR A 24 15.53 -28.71 11.50
C TYR A 24 16.05 -29.48 10.28
N ILE A 25 16.07 -28.87 9.10
CA ILE A 25 16.61 -29.53 7.90
C ILE A 25 18.10 -29.86 8.07
N ILE A 26 18.88 -28.91 8.58
CA ILE A 26 20.33 -29.09 8.77
C ILE A 26 20.64 -30.17 9.81
N SER A 27 19.84 -30.31 10.86
CA SER A 27 20.07 -31.29 11.92
C SER A 27 19.97 -32.74 11.47
N HIS A 28 19.41 -33.02 10.28
CA HIS A 28 19.32 -34.36 9.71
C HIS A 28 20.65 -34.91 9.18
N ASP A 29 21.68 -34.08 9.06
CA ASP A 29 23.04 -34.54 8.79
C ASP A 29 24.03 -33.97 9.81
N PRO A 30 24.56 -34.77 10.73
CA PRO A 30 25.58 -34.30 11.68
C PRO A 30 26.88 -33.86 10.99
N ARG A 31 27.08 -34.20 9.71
CA ARG A 31 28.22 -33.76 8.90
C ARG A 31 27.93 -32.54 8.03
N ALA A 32 26.78 -31.89 8.22
CA ALA A 32 26.43 -30.67 7.51
C ALA A 32 27.50 -29.58 7.74
N ARG A 33 27.98 -28.97 6.65
CA ARG A 33 29.00 -27.93 6.71
C ARG A 33 28.42 -26.59 6.27
N LYS A 34 28.74 -25.55 7.04
CA LYS A 34 28.35 -24.19 6.73
C LYS A 34 29.12 -23.69 5.50
N LEU A 35 28.40 -23.08 4.57
CA LEU A 35 28.92 -22.30 3.45
C LEU A 35 28.75 -20.79 3.75
N LYS A 36 28.74 -19.94 2.72
CA LYS A 36 28.51 -18.49 2.87
C LYS A 36 27.00 -18.17 2.96
N HIS A 37 26.64 -17.00 3.49
CA HIS A 37 25.28 -16.41 3.41
C HIS A 37 24.12 -17.32 3.89
N ASN A 38 24.23 -17.93 5.07
CA ASN A 38 23.22 -18.85 5.61
C ASN A 38 22.91 -20.03 4.68
N SER A 39 23.94 -20.54 4.02
CA SER A 39 23.90 -21.79 3.26
C SER A 39 24.66 -22.90 3.98
N TYR A 40 24.20 -24.13 3.83
CA TYR A 40 24.86 -25.35 4.27
C TYR A 40 24.91 -26.36 3.12
N ILE A 41 25.91 -27.24 3.16
CA ILE A 41 25.95 -28.43 2.34
C ILE A 41 25.91 -29.67 3.23
N MET A 42 25.03 -30.59 2.90
CA MET A 42 24.76 -31.81 3.66
C MET A 42 24.54 -33.00 2.72
N ARG A 43 24.52 -34.22 3.26
CA ARG A 43 24.06 -35.40 2.53
C ARG A 43 22.56 -35.31 2.31
N CYS A 44 22.12 -35.68 1.11
CA CYS A 44 20.70 -35.63 0.78
C CYS A 44 19.98 -36.77 1.47
N VAL A 45 18.89 -36.49 2.19
CA VAL A 45 18.07 -37.52 2.83
C VAL A 45 17.24 -38.37 1.85
N ALA A 46 17.12 -37.91 0.59
CA ALA A 46 16.31 -38.58 -0.44
C ALA A 46 17.03 -39.72 -1.17
N HIS A 47 18.33 -39.90 -0.95
CA HIS A 47 19.13 -40.99 -1.49
C HIS A 47 20.32 -41.32 -0.60
N ALA A 48 20.90 -42.51 -0.76
CA ALA A 48 22.08 -42.90 -0.01
C ALA A 48 23.32 -42.19 -0.57
N ASP A 49 23.80 -41.19 0.16
CA ASP A 49 24.91 -40.33 -0.25
C ASP A 49 26.22 -40.70 0.45
N LYS A 50 27.30 -40.86 -0.32
CA LYS A 50 28.67 -40.98 0.23
C LYS A 50 29.29 -39.62 0.53
N HIS A 51 28.90 -38.58 -0.22
CA HIS A 51 29.40 -37.22 -0.09
C HIS A 51 28.23 -36.24 0.06
N ALA A 52 28.50 -35.01 0.52
CA ALA A 52 27.45 -34.01 0.69
C ALA A 52 26.96 -33.52 -0.69
N SER A 53 25.70 -33.80 -1.03
CA SER A 53 25.10 -33.47 -2.34
C SER A 53 23.89 -32.53 -2.27
N LEU A 54 23.44 -32.14 -1.08
CA LEU A 54 22.30 -31.25 -0.87
C LEU A 54 22.77 -29.90 -0.33
N ALA A 55 22.54 -28.85 -1.11
CA ALA A 55 22.69 -27.47 -0.67
C ALA A 55 21.36 -26.95 -0.10
N VAL A 56 21.40 -26.40 1.11
CA VAL A 56 20.26 -25.79 1.82
C VAL A 56 20.61 -24.34 2.09
N THR A 57 19.78 -23.40 1.64
CA THR A 57 20.04 -21.96 1.82
C THR A 57 18.84 -21.24 2.38
N LEU A 58 19.02 -20.53 3.50
CA LEU A 58 18.00 -19.63 4.02
C LEU A 58 18.11 -18.26 3.34
N LYS A 59 17.02 -17.83 2.71
CA LYS A 59 16.81 -16.47 2.20
C LYS A 59 15.70 -15.79 3.00
N HIS A 60 15.59 -14.48 2.86
CA HIS A 60 14.68 -13.63 3.66
C HIS A 60 13.27 -14.20 3.86
N ASN A 61 12.67 -14.81 2.84
CA ASN A 61 11.29 -15.30 2.88
C ASN A 61 11.14 -16.78 2.46
N LYS A 62 12.25 -17.52 2.32
CA LYS A 62 12.20 -18.91 1.85
C LYS A 62 13.47 -19.71 2.13
N ILE A 63 13.35 -21.04 2.11
CA ILE A 63 14.44 -21.99 2.11
C ILE A 63 14.60 -22.58 0.70
N LEU A 64 15.81 -22.55 0.17
CA LEU A 64 16.16 -23.15 -1.11
C LEU A 64 16.83 -24.50 -0.88
N LEU A 65 16.33 -25.53 -1.57
CA LEU A 65 16.90 -26.88 -1.59
C LEU A 65 17.41 -27.18 -2.99
N TYR A 66 18.66 -27.60 -3.11
CA TYR A 66 19.25 -28.01 -4.38
C TYR A 66 20.11 -29.25 -4.21
N CYS A 67 19.74 -30.33 -4.88
CA CYS A 67 20.45 -31.60 -4.85
C CYS A 67 21.28 -31.78 -6.12
N PHE A 68 22.61 -31.89 -6.00
CA PHE A 68 23.51 -32.09 -7.14
C PHE A 68 23.35 -33.45 -7.83
N ALA A 69 22.79 -34.45 -7.12
CA ALA A 69 22.40 -35.75 -7.70
C ALA A 69 20.98 -35.75 -8.33
N ASN A 70 20.39 -34.57 -8.53
CA ASN A 70 19.10 -34.38 -9.21
C ASN A 70 17.88 -35.06 -8.55
N CYS A 71 17.87 -35.16 -7.21
CA CYS A 71 16.65 -35.53 -6.49
C CYS A 71 15.61 -34.41 -6.61
N SER A 72 14.35 -34.79 -6.85
CA SER A 72 13.25 -33.84 -6.84
C SER A 72 13.03 -33.27 -5.44
N VAL A 73 12.63 -31.99 -5.38
CA VAL A 73 12.33 -31.30 -4.11
C VAL A 73 11.25 -32.07 -3.33
N ASN A 74 10.22 -32.59 -4.00
CA ASN A 74 9.17 -33.40 -3.37
C ASN A 74 9.72 -34.65 -2.68
N LYS A 75 10.72 -35.32 -3.25
CA LYS A 75 11.34 -36.51 -2.65
C LYS A 75 12.13 -36.15 -1.39
N ILE A 76 12.83 -35.02 -1.42
CA ILE A 76 13.57 -34.48 -0.27
C ILE A 76 12.59 -34.10 0.85
N LEU A 77 11.55 -33.35 0.52
CA LEU A 77 10.51 -32.93 1.47
C LEU A 77 9.80 -34.13 2.11
N LYS A 78 9.45 -35.14 1.32
CA LYS A 78 8.83 -36.38 1.83
C LYS A 78 9.74 -37.10 2.82
N ALA A 79 11.05 -37.16 2.56
CA ALA A 79 12.01 -37.78 3.48
C ALA A 79 12.18 -36.98 4.79
N LEU A 80 11.97 -35.66 4.74
CA LEU A 80 12.03 -34.77 5.91
C LEU A 80 10.68 -34.64 6.66
N SER A 81 9.62 -35.28 6.15
CA SER A 81 8.24 -35.07 6.60
C SER A 81 7.79 -33.60 6.58
N LEU A 82 8.25 -32.86 5.58
CA LEU A 82 7.89 -31.45 5.36
C LEU A 82 6.98 -31.30 4.15
N SER A 83 6.19 -30.23 4.15
CA SER A 83 5.41 -29.78 3.01
C SER A 83 6.14 -28.69 2.23
N ALA A 84 5.72 -28.45 0.98
CA ALA A 84 6.28 -27.35 0.19
C ALA A 84 6.04 -25.98 0.83
N SER A 85 4.91 -25.79 1.53
CA SER A 85 4.58 -24.56 2.24
C SER A 85 5.54 -24.23 3.39
N ASP A 86 6.18 -25.24 4.00
CA ASP A 86 7.13 -25.03 5.10
C ASP A 86 8.45 -24.38 4.63
N LEU A 87 8.71 -24.40 3.32
CA LEU A 87 9.87 -23.74 2.72
C LEU A 87 9.66 -22.24 2.51
N PHE A 88 8.46 -21.70 2.74
CA PHE A 88 8.14 -20.31 2.48
C PHE A 88 7.65 -19.61 3.75
N GLU A 89 7.90 -18.31 3.82
CA GLU A 89 7.31 -17.47 4.87
C GLU A 89 5.79 -17.57 4.75
N LYS A 90 5.11 -17.90 5.85
CA LYS A 90 3.65 -17.91 5.87
C LYS A 90 3.20 -16.48 5.64
N GLN A 91 2.67 -16.21 4.45
CA GLN A 91 1.99 -14.96 4.17
C GLN A 91 0.72 -14.96 5.00
N ASP A 92 0.59 -13.96 5.87
CA ASP A 92 -0.62 -13.79 6.66
C ASP A 92 -1.73 -13.33 5.70
N TYR A 93 -2.47 -14.29 5.15
CA TYR A 93 -3.60 -14.04 4.24
C TYR A 93 -4.61 -13.06 4.86
N SER A 94 -4.65 -12.98 6.20
CA SER A 94 -5.44 -12.01 6.96
C SER A 94 -5.06 -10.55 6.62
N GLU A 95 -3.78 -10.21 6.53
CA GLU A 95 -3.31 -8.85 6.21
C GLU A 95 -3.68 -8.46 4.77
N GLU A 96 -3.57 -9.39 3.81
CA GLU A 96 -3.94 -9.11 2.42
C GLU A 96 -5.45 -8.89 2.27
N ILE A 97 -6.26 -9.72 2.92
CA ILE A 97 -7.72 -9.57 2.95
C ILE A 97 -8.10 -8.22 3.57
N GLU A 98 -7.49 -7.87 4.70
CA GLU A 98 -7.77 -6.61 5.39
C GLU A 98 -7.33 -5.39 4.56
N ARG A 99 -6.17 -5.48 3.89
CA ARG A 99 -5.72 -4.44 2.94
C ARG A 99 -6.71 -4.25 1.80
N LYS A 100 -7.26 -5.34 1.25
CA LYS A 100 -8.27 -5.28 0.18
C LYS A 100 -9.57 -4.64 0.68
N ARG A 101 -10.03 -5.01 1.88
CA ARG A 101 -11.21 -4.42 2.53
C ARG A 101 -11.04 -2.92 2.75
N LEU A 102 -9.94 -2.51 3.39
CA LEU A 102 -9.65 -1.11 3.65
C LEU A 102 -9.58 -0.29 2.36
N LYS A 103 -8.97 -0.84 1.30
CA LYS A 103 -8.92 -0.19 -0.02
C LYS A 103 -10.30 -0.05 -0.68
N ALA A 104 -11.21 -0.99 -0.46
CA ALA A 104 -12.59 -0.90 -0.94
C ALA A 104 -13.36 0.19 -0.18
N GLU A 105 -13.17 0.27 1.15
CA GLU A 105 -13.85 1.28 1.97
C GLU A 105 -13.37 2.71 1.64
N ILE A 106 -12.07 2.91 1.44
CA ILE A 106 -11.53 4.20 0.97
C ILE A 106 -12.19 4.63 -0.34
N ARG A 107 -12.30 3.71 -1.32
CA ARG A 107 -12.95 4.01 -2.60
C ARG A 107 -14.42 4.39 -2.45
N ARG A 108 -15.12 3.73 -1.52
CA ARG A 108 -16.52 4.03 -1.22
C ARG A 108 -16.65 5.45 -0.64
N LEU A 109 -15.83 5.78 0.35
CA LEU A 109 -15.81 7.13 0.95
C LEU A 109 -15.44 8.20 -0.07
N ASP A 110 -14.44 7.94 -0.92
CA ASP A 110 -14.07 8.85 -2.01
C ASP A 110 -15.25 9.10 -2.97
N ALA A 111 -16.01 8.05 -3.31
CA ALA A 111 -17.19 8.19 -4.17
C ALA A 111 -18.29 9.05 -3.50
N GLU A 112 -18.54 8.84 -2.20
CA GLU A 112 -19.52 9.61 -1.44
C GLU A 112 -19.13 11.10 -1.35
N ILE A 113 -17.87 11.38 -1.03
CA ILE A 113 -17.32 12.75 -1.01
C ILE A 113 -17.50 13.41 -2.37
N ASN A 114 -17.18 12.70 -3.46
CA ASN A 114 -17.34 13.21 -4.82
C ASN A 114 -18.80 13.56 -5.15
N THR A 115 -19.75 12.70 -4.78
CA THR A 115 -21.18 12.98 -4.97
C THR A 115 -21.59 14.25 -4.23
N LYS A 116 -21.16 14.41 -2.98
CA LYS A 116 -21.48 15.60 -2.18
C LYS A 116 -20.81 16.87 -2.70
N ALA A 117 -19.56 16.80 -3.13
CA ALA A 117 -18.87 17.92 -3.77
C ALA A 117 -19.62 18.39 -5.03
N LYS A 118 -20.12 17.45 -5.85
CA LYS A 118 -20.91 17.76 -7.05
C LYS A 118 -22.25 18.43 -6.72
N GLU A 119 -22.93 17.99 -5.66
CA GLU A 119 -24.16 18.66 -5.18
C GLU A 119 -23.90 20.12 -4.80
N VAL A 120 -22.81 20.38 -4.06
CA VAL A 120 -22.41 21.75 -3.65
C VAL A 120 -22.06 22.60 -4.87
N TYR A 121 -21.25 22.08 -5.79
CA TYR A 121 -20.88 22.77 -7.02
C TYR A 121 -22.11 23.19 -7.83
N ASN A 122 -23.08 22.29 -8.01
CA ASN A 122 -24.31 22.59 -8.76
C ASN A 122 -25.13 23.70 -8.12
N LYS A 123 -25.20 23.74 -6.77
CA LYS A 123 -25.86 24.81 -6.03
C LYS A 123 -25.14 26.15 -6.20
N LEU A 124 -23.82 26.16 -6.06
CA LEU A 124 -23.00 27.37 -6.27
C LEU A 124 -23.13 27.89 -7.70
N ALA A 125 -23.09 27.02 -8.70
CA ALA A 125 -23.27 27.39 -10.10
C ALA A 125 -24.66 28.00 -10.37
N CYS A 126 -25.71 27.51 -9.70
CA CYS A 126 -27.06 28.08 -9.78
C CYS A 126 -27.11 29.49 -9.18
N LEU A 127 -26.52 29.68 -7.99
CA LEU A 127 -26.43 30.99 -7.33
C LEU A 127 -25.64 31.99 -8.17
N HIS A 128 -24.49 31.58 -8.71
CA HIS A 128 -23.66 32.40 -9.59
C HIS A 128 -24.42 32.86 -10.84
N ARG A 129 -25.15 31.96 -11.52
CA ARG A 129 -26.00 32.32 -12.66
C ARG A 129 -27.08 33.34 -12.30
N ARG A 130 -27.72 33.18 -11.13
CA ARG A 130 -28.75 34.12 -10.66
C ARG A 130 -28.16 35.49 -10.32
N PHE A 131 -27.00 35.51 -9.69
CA PHE A 131 -26.25 36.73 -9.38
C PHE A 131 -25.87 37.50 -10.64
N LEU A 132 -25.35 36.81 -11.67
CA LEU A 132 -25.06 37.43 -12.97
C LEU A 132 -26.33 37.97 -13.65
N ALA A 133 -27.45 37.26 -13.58
CA ALA A 133 -28.72 37.72 -14.15
C ALA A 133 -29.29 38.96 -13.44
N LEU A 134 -29.10 39.07 -12.12
CA LEU A 134 -29.45 40.27 -11.35
C LEU A 134 -28.51 41.44 -11.69
N ALA A 135 -27.19 41.18 -11.76
CA ALA A 135 -26.19 42.17 -12.13
C ALA A 135 -26.37 42.74 -13.55
N GLN A 136 -26.94 41.95 -14.47
CA GLN A 136 -27.26 42.40 -15.83
C GLN A 136 -28.56 43.23 -15.90
N ASN A 137 -29.44 43.11 -14.91
CA ASN A 137 -30.70 43.87 -14.82
C ASN A 137 -30.58 45.17 -14.00
N GLU A 138 -29.59 45.30 -13.12
CA GLU A 138 -29.36 46.50 -12.31
C GLU A 138 -28.17 47.31 -12.83
N LYS A 139 -28.43 48.22 -13.77
CA LYS A 139 -27.63 49.45 -13.83
C LYS A 139 -27.87 50.20 -12.52
N GLN A 140 -26.81 50.32 -11.72
CA GLN A 140 -26.68 51.11 -10.47
C GLN A 140 -27.25 50.47 -9.20
N GLN A 141 -26.43 49.70 -8.47
CA GLN A 141 -25.85 50.15 -7.18
C GLN A 141 -24.82 49.14 -6.63
N ASP A 142 -23.71 49.67 -6.15
CA ASP A 142 -22.63 49.07 -5.34
C ASP A 142 -21.70 48.01 -5.98
N ASN A 143 -20.93 48.52 -6.94
CA ASN A 143 -19.86 47.85 -7.70
C ASN A 143 -18.67 47.28 -6.88
N ALA A 144 -18.54 47.53 -5.58
CA ALA A 144 -17.34 47.10 -4.83
C ALA A 144 -17.37 45.59 -4.46
N PHE A 145 -18.51 45.08 -3.99
CA PHE A 145 -18.68 43.66 -3.67
C PHE A 145 -18.71 42.80 -4.94
N PHE A 146 -19.41 43.28 -5.97
CA PHE A 146 -19.50 42.64 -7.28
C PHE A 146 -18.15 42.65 -8.03
N ALA A 147 -17.35 43.72 -7.94
CA ALA A 147 -16.02 43.74 -8.56
C ALA A 147 -15.04 42.78 -7.91
N ILE A 148 -15.16 42.48 -6.62
CA ILE A 148 -14.30 41.49 -5.94
C ILE A 148 -14.71 40.07 -6.31
N ALA A 149 -16.01 39.77 -6.29
CA ALA A 149 -16.55 38.48 -6.72
C ALA A 149 -16.27 38.17 -8.21
N ALA A 150 -16.31 39.21 -9.07
CA ALA A 150 -16.01 39.09 -10.49
C ALA A 150 -14.50 39.10 -10.81
N ARG A 151 -13.62 39.60 -9.93
CA ARG A 151 -12.18 39.73 -10.23
C ARG A 151 -11.29 38.57 -9.82
N LYS A 152 -11.75 37.59 -9.05
CA LYS A 152 -10.76 36.68 -8.42
C LYS A 152 -11.21 35.26 -8.12
N ILE A 153 -12.05 34.67 -8.95
CA ILE A 153 -12.02 33.21 -9.09
C ILE A 153 -12.19 32.91 -10.57
N ASP A 154 -11.06 32.79 -11.26
CA ASP A 154 -11.06 32.14 -12.57
C ASP A 154 -11.59 30.71 -12.37
N ILE A 155 -12.68 30.39 -13.06
CA ILE A 155 -13.32 29.07 -12.99
C ILE A 155 -12.29 27.97 -13.29
N ALA A 156 -11.33 28.23 -14.18
CA ALA A 156 -10.24 27.32 -14.49
C ALA A 156 -9.29 27.10 -13.31
N HIS A 157 -9.04 28.13 -12.49
CA HIS A 157 -8.24 27.99 -11.27
C HIS A 157 -9.00 27.24 -10.17
N LEU A 158 -10.32 27.42 -10.07
CA LEU A 158 -11.13 26.66 -9.11
C LEU A 158 -11.21 25.18 -9.51
N GLU A 159 -11.38 24.90 -10.80
CA GLU A 159 -11.33 23.56 -11.37
C GLU A 159 -9.97 22.91 -11.14
N TYR A 160 -8.87 23.62 -11.39
CA TYR A 160 -7.51 23.14 -11.11
C TYR A 160 -7.26 22.89 -9.62
N LEU A 161 -7.71 23.77 -8.73
CA LEU A 161 -7.58 23.56 -7.29
C LEU A 161 -8.41 22.37 -6.81
N LEU A 162 -9.61 22.17 -7.38
CA LEU A 162 -10.42 20.99 -7.12
C LEU A 162 -9.70 19.72 -7.63
N ASP A 163 -9.15 19.74 -8.85
CA ASP A 163 -8.36 18.62 -9.37
C ASP A 163 -7.13 18.30 -8.52
N CYS A 164 -6.42 19.33 -8.02
CA CYS A 164 -5.31 19.16 -7.07
C CYS A 164 -5.77 18.60 -5.72
N LEU A 165 -6.95 18.99 -5.22
CA LEU A 165 -7.53 18.42 -3.99
C LEU A 165 -7.99 16.97 -4.19
N MET A 166 -8.44 16.64 -5.39
CA MET A 166 -8.95 15.31 -5.78
C MET A 166 -7.85 14.36 -6.30
N SER A 167 -6.64 14.88 -6.54
CA SER A 167 -5.43 14.14 -6.94
C SER A 167 -5.02 13.06 -5.92
N ARG A 168 -4.31 12.01 -6.36
CA ARG A 168 -3.69 11.02 -5.44
C ARG A 168 -2.39 11.52 -4.81
N SER A 169 -1.83 12.59 -5.34
CA SER A 169 -0.62 13.23 -4.83
C SER A 169 -0.93 14.00 -3.55
N THR A 170 -0.21 13.68 -2.48
CA THR A 170 -0.28 14.44 -1.24
C THR A 170 0.28 15.86 -1.39
N GLU A 171 1.22 16.05 -2.32
CA GLU A 171 1.82 17.36 -2.62
C GLU A 171 0.81 18.30 -3.29
N ASP A 172 0.01 17.79 -4.23
CA ASP A 172 -1.01 18.57 -4.93
C ASP A 172 -2.11 19.03 -3.94
N LYS A 173 -2.53 18.14 -3.04
CA LYS A 173 -3.49 18.48 -1.98
C LYS A 173 -2.95 19.55 -1.05
N GLN A 174 -1.68 19.42 -0.65
CA GLN A 174 -1.05 20.36 0.26
C GLN A 174 -0.80 21.72 -0.41
N TYR A 175 -0.52 21.74 -1.71
CA TYR A 175 -0.44 22.96 -2.50
C TYR A 175 -1.80 23.67 -2.57
N ALA A 176 -2.87 22.94 -2.91
CA ALA A 176 -4.20 23.51 -3.02
C ALA A 176 -4.71 24.10 -1.69
N LEU A 177 -4.48 23.40 -0.57
CA LEU A 177 -4.85 23.89 0.77
C LEU A 177 -4.06 25.13 1.21
N ASN A 178 -2.79 25.23 0.81
CA ASN A 178 -1.94 26.35 1.18
C ASN A 178 -2.01 27.53 0.22
N SER A 179 -2.74 27.38 -0.88
CA SER A 179 -2.89 28.42 -1.88
C SER A 179 -3.46 29.70 -1.26
N LYS A 180 -3.02 30.85 -1.79
CA LYS A 180 -3.51 32.16 -1.37
C LYS A 180 -5.02 32.26 -1.50
N TYR A 181 -5.59 31.64 -2.54
CA TYR A 181 -7.03 31.61 -2.81
C TYR A 181 -7.82 30.81 -1.79
N THR A 182 -7.39 29.59 -1.42
CA THR A 182 -8.06 28.80 -0.39
C THR A 182 -8.07 29.53 0.95
N LYS A 183 -6.99 30.25 1.26
CA LYS A 183 -6.90 31.09 2.47
C LYS A 183 -7.85 32.29 2.43
N GLU A 184 -7.92 33.00 1.30
CA GLU A 184 -8.86 34.11 1.11
C GLU A 184 -10.33 33.63 1.19
N LEU A 185 -10.65 32.46 0.60
CA LEU A 185 -11.98 31.83 0.71
C LEU A 185 -12.34 31.47 2.15
N MET A 186 -11.43 30.85 2.90
CA MET A 186 -11.67 30.50 4.30
C MET A 186 -11.86 31.72 5.20
N GLN A 187 -11.30 32.88 4.84
CA GLN A 187 -11.51 34.14 5.57
C GLN A 187 -12.89 34.75 5.31
N LEU A 188 -13.48 34.51 4.13
CA LEU A 188 -14.82 34.99 3.76
C LEU A 188 -15.95 34.14 4.36
N CYS A 189 -15.65 32.92 4.81
CA CYS A 189 -16.62 32.02 5.45
C CYS A 189 -16.68 32.15 6.99
N LYS A 190 -16.00 33.14 7.59
CA LYS A 190 -16.12 33.51 9.01
C LYS A 190 -17.07 34.69 9.18
#